data_AF-A0A2X0MBV2-F1
#
_entry.id   AF-A0A2X0MBV2-F1
#
_cell.length_a   1.000
_cell.length_b   1.000
_cell.length_c   1.000
_cell.angle_alpha   90.00
_cell.angle_beta   90.00
_cell.angle_gamma   90.00
#
_symmetry.space_group_name_H-M   'P 1'
#
loop_
_entity.id
_entity.type
_entity.pdbx_description
1 polymer ?
#
loop_
_entity_poly.entity_id
_entity_poly.type
_entity_poly.pdbx_seq_one_letter_code
_entity_poly.pdbx_strand_id
1 'polypeptide(L)'
;MVVDAVLTLDQIDLDEALIGIKKIPGGGMEDSLLVKGVAFKRTFSYAGFEQQPKSFKNPKIVCLNVELELKAERDNAEVRIEQVSVSGGRTPIESRAR
;
A
#
# COMPACT_ATOMS: atom_id res chain seq x y z
N MET A 1 3.30 -30.45 5.85
CA MET A 1 3.57 -29.03 6.16
C MET A 1 5.05 -28.76 6.39
N VAL A 2 5.69 -29.28 7.45
CA VAL A 2 7.11 -28.96 7.75
C VAL A 2 8.04 -29.45 6.65
N VAL A 3 7.92 -30.72 6.24
CA VAL A 3 8.72 -31.28 5.13
C VAL A 3 8.52 -30.46 3.85
N ASP A 4 7.26 -30.15 3.51
CA ASP A 4 6.94 -29.35 2.33
C ASP A 4 7.55 -27.94 2.39
N ALA A 5 7.58 -27.30 3.56
CA ALA A 5 8.18 -25.98 3.75
C ALA A 5 9.70 -26.01 3.52
N VAL A 6 10.41 -27.01 4.05
CA VAL A 6 11.86 -27.17 3.82
C VAL A 6 12.16 -27.42 2.33
N LEU A 7 11.31 -28.20 1.65
CA LEU A 7 11.45 -28.45 0.21
C LEU A 7 11.14 -27.21 -0.67
N THR A 8 10.55 -26.14 -0.11
CA THR A 8 10.37 -24.88 -0.86
C THR A 8 11.57 -23.95 -0.82
N LEU A 9 12.53 -24.19 0.08
CA LEU A 9 13.77 -23.42 0.16
C LEU A 9 14.76 -23.82 -0.94
N ASP A 10 15.78 -22.99 -1.12
CA ASP A 10 16.96 -23.38 -1.89
C ASP A 10 17.62 -24.58 -1.20
N GLN A 11 17.84 -25.66 -1.95
CA GLN A 11 18.40 -26.89 -1.41
C GLN A 11 19.92 -26.81 -1.16
N ILE A 12 20.57 -25.74 -1.65
CA ILE A 12 21.99 -25.46 -1.41
C ILE A 12 22.16 -24.60 -0.16
N ASP A 13 21.24 -23.66 0.07
CA ASP A 13 21.27 -22.69 1.17
C ASP A 13 19.95 -22.72 1.94
N LEU A 14 19.87 -23.65 2.90
CA LEU A 14 18.69 -23.89 3.72
C LEU A 14 18.61 -22.88 4.88
N ASP A 15 18.24 -21.65 4.56
CA ASP A 15 18.04 -20.60 5.57
C ASP A 15 16.67 -20.74 6.27
N GLU A 16 16.70 -21.10 7.55
CA GLU A 16 15.52 -21.20 8.41
C GLU A 16 14.81 -19.86 8.61
N ALA A 17 15.51 -18.72 8.50
CA ALA A 17 14.91 -17.40 8.64
C ALA A 17 13.88 -17.09 7.54
N LEU A 18 13.94 -17.81 6.41
CA LEU A 18 12.98 -17.71 5.32
C LEU A 18 11.67 -18.48 5.60
N ILE A 19 11.64 -19.36 6.61
CA ILE A 19 10.42 -20.08 7.04
C ILE A 19 9.68 -19.23 8.08
N GLY A 20 8.82 -18.34 7.60
CA GLY A 20 7.99 -17.50 8.46
C GLY A 20 6.80 -18.24 9.09
N ILE A 21 6.64 -18.15 10.42
CA ILE A 21 5.44 -18.64 11.13
C ILE A 21 4.56 -17.46 11.52
N LYS A 22 3.38 -17.35 10.90
CA LYS A 22 2.37 -16.33 11.25
C LYS A 22 1.29 -16.91 12.16
N LYS A 23 1.26 -16.50 13.43
CA LYS A 23 0.19 -16.86 14.36
C LYS A 23 -1.05 -16.00 14.14
N ILE A 24 -2.20 -16.64 13.97
CA ILE A 24 -3.51 -15.99 13.82
C ILE A 24 -4.39 -16.45 15.01
N PRO A 25 -4.99 -15.52 15.78
CA PRO A 25 -5.84 -15.90 16.90
C PRO A 25 -7.20 -16.43 16.40
N GLY A 26 -7.73 -17.44 17.09
CA GLY A 26 -8.96 -18.15 16.72
C GLY A 26 -8.72 -19.33 15.77
N GLY A 27 -9.76 -20.13 15.54
CA GLY A 27 -9.69 -21.36 14.74
C GLY A 27 -9.21 -22.60 15.53
N GLY A 28 -9.25 -23.75 14.86
CA GLY A 28 -8.67 -25.01 15.31
C GLY A 28 -7.18 -25.13 14.97
N MET A 29 -6.51 -26.15 15.51
CA MET A 29 -5.08 -26.39 15.23
C MET A 29 -4.89 -26.89 13.78
N GLU A 30 -5.87 -27.65 13.31
CA GLU A 30 -5.99 -28.23 11.98
C GLU A 30 -6.29 -27.21 10.87
N ASP A 31 -6.74 -26.00 11.22
CA ASP A 31 -7.00 -24.91 10.27
C ASP A 31 -5.70 -24.23 9.77
N SER A 32 -4.54 -24.70 10.25
CA SER A 32 -3.23 -24.18 9.83
C SER A 32 -2.95 -24.50 8.36
N LEU A 33 -2.47 -23.49 7.62
CA LEU A 33 -2.20 -23.59 6.19
C LEU A 33 -0.72 -23.31 5.87
N LEU A 34 -0.18 -24.01 4.89
CA LEU A 34 1.15 -23.73 4.33
C LEU A 34 0.97 -22.89 3.07
N VAL A 35 1.45 -21.66 3.10
CA VAL A 35 1.44 -20.75 1.95
C VAL A 35 2.77 -20.88 1.22
N LYS A 36 2.73 -21.28 -0.07
CA LYS A 36 3.92 -21.29 -0.94
C LYS A 36 4.23 -19.88 -1.42
N GLY A 37 4.84 -19.09 -0.55
CA GLY A 37 5.13 -17.67 -0.75
C GLY A 37 5.23 -16.96 0.59
N VAL A 38 4.96 -15.65 0.59
CA VAL A 38 4.97 -14.82 1.81
C VAL A 38 3.57 -14.30 2.13
N ALA A 39 3.27 -14.20 3.43
CA ALA A 39 2.03 -13.65 3.92
C ALA A 39 2.31 -12.59 4.99
N PHE A 40 1.69 -11.43 4.84
CA PHE A 40 1.79 -10.34 5.81
C PHE A 40 0.40 -9.92 6.28
N LYS A 41 0.33 -9.40 7.50
CA LYS A 41 -0.92 -8.85 8.04
C LYS A 41 -1.31 -7.63 7.19
N ARG A 42 -2.59 -7.50 6.86
CA ARG A 42 -3.13 -6.30 6.21
C ARG A 42 -2.74 -5.06 7.03
N THR A 43 -2.12 -4.09 6.36
CA THR A 43 -1.76 -2.79 6.93
C THR A 43 -2.94 -1.82 6.86
N PHE A 44 -2.73 -0.58 7.33
CA PHE A 44 -3.69 0.50 7.09
C PHE A 44 -3.99 0.61 5.59
N SER A 45 -5.25 0.88 5.27
CA SER A 45 -5.75 0.93 3.89
C SER A 45 -6.47 2.27 3.67
N TYR A 46 -6.21 2.91 2.54
CA TYR A 46 -6.84 4.17 2.16
C TYR A 46 -8.22 3.97 1.54
N ALA A 47 -8.94 5.09 1.34
CA ALA A 47 -10.21 5.11 0.63
C ALA A 47 -10.10 4.43 -0.74
N GLY A 48 -11.13 3.68 -1.13
CA GLY A 48 -11.15 2.92 -2.38
C GLY A 48 -10.54 1.51 -2.29
N PHE A 49 -9.91 1.13 -1.17
CA PHE A 49 -9.36 -0.22 -0.99
C PHE A 49 -10.38 -1.33 -1.29
N GLU A 50 -11.62 -1.22 -0.80
CA GLU A 50 -12.65 -2.25 -1.01
C GLU A 50 -13.06 -2.44 -2.47
N GLN A 51 -12.80 -1.46 -3.35
CA GLN A 51 -13.11 -1.54 -4.77
C GLN A 51 -12.01 -2.27 -5.56
N GLN A 52 -10.82 -2.42 -4.98
CA GLN A 52 -9.70 -3.12 -5.63
C GLN A 52 -9.94 -4.64 -5.68
N PRO A 53 -9.59 -5.32 -6.79
CA PRO A 53 -9.66 -6.78 -6.87
C PRO A 53 -8.80 -7.42 -5.78
N LYS A 54 -9.33 -8.45 -5.09
CA LYS A 54 -8.62 -9.15 -4.01
C LYS A 54 -7.87 -10.39 -4.46
N SER A 55 -8.06 -10.79 -5.71
CA SER A 55 -7.40 -11.95 -6.31
C SER A 55 -6.92 -11.58 -7.71
N PHE A 56 -5.67 -11.90 -7.99
CA PHE A 56 -5.02 -11.66 -9.26
C PHE A 56 -4.36 -12.96 -9.73
N LYS A 57 -4.52 -13.27 -11.02
CA LYS A 57 -3.78 -14.34 -11.67
C LYS A 57 -2.46 -13.77 -12.18
N ASN A 58 -1.34 -14.31 -11.71
CA ASN A 58 0.02 -13.91 -12.09
C ASN A 58 0.27 -12.39 -12.02
N PRO A 59 0.03 -11.73 -10.86
CA PRO A 59 0.23 -10.29 -10.72
C PRO A 59 1.71 -9.92 -10.87
N LYS A 60 1.97 -8.69 -11.32
CA LYS A 60 3.28 -8.07 -11.21
C LYS A 60 3.39 -7.40 -9.84
N ILE A 61 4.41 -7.77 -9.08
CA ILE A 61 4.65 -7.25 -7.74
C ILE A 61 5.72 -6.16 -7.84
N VAL A 62 5.48 -5.00 -7.22
CA VAL A 62 6.44 -3.92 -7.09
C VAL A 62 6.79 -3.74 -5.62
N CYS A 63 8.08 -3.72 -5.30
CA CYS A 63 8.59 -3.48 -3.96
C CYS A 63 9.23 -2.10 -3.92
N LEU A 64 8.64 -1.16 -3.16
CA LEU A 64 9.13 0.20 -3.03
C LEU A 64 9.63 0.44 -1.61
N ASN A 65 10.83 1.02 -1.50
CA ASN A 65 11.37 1.53 -0.23
C ASN A 65 11.32 3.06 -0.19
N VAL A 66 10.19 3.62 -0.67
CA VAL A 66 9.89 5.05 -0.71
C VAL A 66 8.41 5.25 -0.39
N GLU A 67 8.10 6.36 0.27
CA GLU A 67 6.73 6.72 0.65
C GLU A 67 5.98 7.36 -0.53
N LEU A 68 4.69 7.07 -0.64
CA LEU A 68 3.81 7.59 -1.70
C LEU A 68 2.76 8.52 -1.07
N GLU A 69 3.20 9.72 -0.71
CA GLU A 69 2.33 10.77 -0.15
C GLU A 69 2.53 12.09 -0.91
N LEU A 70 1.46 12.88 -1.07
CA LEU A 70 1.52 14.15 -1.80
C LEU A 70 2.39 15.20 -1.10
N LYS A 71 2.43 15.14 0.23
CA LYS A 71 3.40 15.83 1.07
C LYS A 71 3.94 14.79 2.03
N ALA A 72 5.26 14.61 2.03
CA ALA A 72 5.89 13.76 3.02
C ALA A 72 5.57 14.31 4.41
N GLU A 73 5.23 13.44 5.37
CA GLU A 73 5.06 13.84 6.78
C GLU A 73 6.32 14.52 7.34
N ARG A 74 7.48 14.22 6.73
CA ARG A 74 8.80 14.71 7.14
C ARG A 74 9.11 16.15 6.77
N ASP A 75 8.56 16.68 5.67
CA ASP A 75 9.01 17.97 5.12
C ASP A 75 7.95 19.06 5.30
N ASN A 76 8.01 19.73 6.46
CA ASN A 76 7.28 20.98 6.66
C ASN A 76 7.99 22.12 5.92
N ALA A 77 7.44 22.55 4.80
CA ALA A 77 7.87 23.76 4.10
C ALA A 77 6.92 24.93 4.41
N GLU A 78 7.46 26.06 4.87
CA GLU A 78 6.72 27.31 4.99
C GLU A 78 6.42 27.84 3.58
N VAL A 79 5.13 27.84 3.19
CA VAL A 79 4.70 28.39 1.90
C VAL A 79 4.10 29.77 2.15
N ARG A 80 4.78 30.82 1.70
CA ARG A 80 4.25 32.21 1.66
C ARG A 80 3.67 32.49 0.28
N ILE A 81 2.41 32.93 0.24
CA ILE A 81 1.72 33.31 -0.99
C ILE A 81 1.49 34.83 -0.95
N GLU A 82 2.15 35.57 -1.84
CA GLU A 82 2.08 37.04 -1.88
C GLU A 82 1.06 37.58 -2.90
N GLN A 83 0.66 36.78 -3.90
CA GLN A 83 -0.28 37.21 -4.94
C GLN A 83 -1.27 36.09 -5.33
N VAL A 84 -2.54 36.46 -5.53
CA VAL A 84 -3.58 35.56 -6.03
C VAL A 84 -3.67 35.71 -7.55
N SER A 85 -3.28 34.68 -8.30
CA SER A 85 -3.55 34.62 -9.73
C SER A 85 -5.03 34.28 -9.94
N VAL A 86 -5.86 35.29 -10.21
CA VAL A 86 -7.28 35.10 -10.55
C VAL A 86 -7.37 34.55 -11.98
N SER A 87 -7.32 33.23 -12.13
CA SER A 87 -7.74 32.55 -13.37
C SER A 87 -9.23 32.23 -13.28
N GLY A 88 -10.04 33.28 -13.38
CA GLY A 88 -11.50 33.21 -13.32
C GLY A 88 -12.11 34.45 -13.94
N GLY A 89 -12.08 34.52 -15.27
CA GLY A 89 -12.69 35.61 -16.02
C GLY A 89 -14.19 35.68 -15.78
N ARG A 90 -14.63 36.60 -14.93
CA ARG A 90 -15.92 37.27 -15.10
C ARG A 90 -15.61 38.72 -15.41
N THR A 91 -15.83 39.09 -16.66
CA THR A 91 -15.86 40.48 -17.14
C THR A 91 -16.74 41.32 -16.21
N PRO A 92 -16.28 42.49 -15.74
CA PRO A 92 -17.17 43.43 -15.05
C PRO A 92 -18.22 43.91 -16.05
N ILE A 93 -19.50 43.68 -15.75
CA ILE A 93 -20.59 44.38 -16.41
C ILE A 93 -20.51 45.83 -15.91
N GLU A 94 -20.10 46.75 -16.78
CA GLU A 94 -20.24 48.18 -16.52
C GLU A 94 -21.73 48.50 -16.32
N SER A 95 -22.13 48.77 -15.08
CA SER A 95 -23.40 49.42 -14.79
C SER A 95 -23.31 50.88 -15.24
N ARG A 96 -23.65 51.14 -16.51
CA ARG A 96 -23.98 52.50 -16.95
C ARG A 96 -25.32 52.90 -16.35
N ALA A 97 -25.26 53.81 -15.39
CA ALA A 97 -26.38 54.60 -14.95
C ALA A 97 -26.98 55.38 -16.13
N ARG A 98 -28.26 55.15 -16.42
CA ARG A 98 -29.23 56.13 -16.90
C ARG A 98 -30.61 55.72 -16.40
#